data_AF-A0AAN8F6P4-F1
#
_entry.id   AF-A0AAN8F6P4-F1
#
_cell.length_a   1.000
_cell.length_b   1.000
_cell.length_c   1.000
_cell.angle_alpha   90.00
_cell.angle_beta   90.00
_cell.angle_gamma   90.00
#
_symmetry.space_group_name_H-M   'P 1'
#
loop_
_entity.id
_entity.type
_entity.pdbx_description
1 polymer ?
#
loop_
_entity_poly.entity_id
_entity_poly.type
_entity_poly.pdbx_seq_one_letter_code
_entity_poly.pdbx_strand_id
1 'polypeptide(L)'
;MGYKIGSRTFQFKTLPEDPQSYRVCIFGDLGYEHGNSTDSIIPNGLAGKFDFIVHVGDIAYDLHGDNGKTGDKFLNRLEPVISR
;
A
#
# COMPACT_ATOMS: atom_id res chain seq x y z
N MET A 1 -4.31 -1.85 33.32
CA MET A 1 -4.39 -2.77 32.17
C MET A 1 -3.09 -2.69 31.40
N GLY A 2 -2.36 -3.79 31.23
CA GLY A 2 -1.09 -3.79 30.51
C GLY A 2 -1.31 -3.83 29.00
N TYR A 3 -0.59 -3.00 28.25
CA TYR A 3 -0.55 -3.06 26.80
C TYR A 3 0.11 -4.38 26.37
N LYS A 4 -0.61 -5.23 25.64
CA LYS A 4 -0.03 -6.40 24.97
C LYS A 4 0.52 -5.94 23.61
N ILE A 5 1.83 -5.93 23.46
CA ILE A 5 2.46 -5.78 22.14
C ILE A 5 2.44 -7.15 21.46
N GLY A 6 1.69 -7.28 20.36
CA GLY A 6 1.72 -8.46 19.50
C GLY A 6 2.93 -8.42 18.57
N SER A 7 3.46 -9.58 18.18
CA SER A 7 4.48 -9.70 17.13
C SER A 7 3.79 -10.03 15.79
N ARG A 8 4.09 -9.27 14.74
CA ARG A 8 3.71 -9.58 13.35
C ARG A 8 4.98 -9.84 12.54
N THR A 9 4.93 -10.83 11.65
CA THR A 9 6.01 -11.11 10.70
C THR A 9 5.55 -10.70 9.31
N PHE A 10 6.37 -9.91 8.63
CA PHE A 10 6.17 -9.47 7.26
C PHE A 10 7.32 -10.01 6.39
N GLN A 11 7.09 -10.13 5.09
CA GLN A 11 8.08 -10.64 4.13
C GLN A 11 7.99 -9.82 2.87
N PHE A 12 9.13 -9.48 2.27
CA PHE A 12 9.15 -8.80 0.98
C PHE A 12 10.20 -9.40 0.04
N LYS A 13 10.00 -9.18 -1.27
CA LYS A 13 10.94 -9.61 -2.31
C LYS A 13 11.80 -8.42 -2.74
N THR A 14 13.12 -8.55 -2.64
CA THR A 14 14.06 -7.58 -3.22
C THR A 14 14.15 -7.74 -4.74
N LEU A 15 14.57 -6.66 -5.41
CA LEU A 15 14.96 -6.75 -6.82
C LEU A 15 16.24 -7.63 -6.96
N PRO A 16 16.42 -8.30 -8.11
CA PRO A 16 17.71 -8.88 -8.49
C PRO A 16 18.81 -7.83 -8.51
N GLU A 17 20.08 -8.26 -8.41
CA GLU A 17 21.24 -7.37 -8.48
C GLU A 17 21.34 -6.64 -9.83
N ASP A 18 21.03 -7.34 -10.93
CA ASP A 18 21.03 -6.80 -12.31
C ASP A 18 19.72 -7.15 -13.05
N PRO A 19 18.62 -6.46 -12.75
CA PRO A 19 17.32 -6.74 -13.34
C PRO A 19 17.26 -6.27 -14.80
N GLN A 20 16.92 -7.19 -15.70
CA GLN A 20 16.79 -6.89 -17.14
C GLN A 20 15.44 -6.26 -17.51
N SER A 21 14.45 -6.31 -16.61
CA SER A 21 13.15 -5.67 -16.78
C SER A 21 12.46 -5.42 -15.44
N TYR A 22 11.49 -4.51 -15.44
CA TYR A 22 10.66 -4.19 -14.28
C TYR A 22 9.19 -4.18 -14.66
N ARG A 23 8.35 -4.66 -13.75
CA ARG A 23 6.89 -4.51 -13.81
C ARG A 23 6.49 -3.54 -12.72
N VAL A 24 6.10 -2.33 -13.08
CA VAL A 24 5.81 -1.27 -12.11
C VAL A 24 4.33 -0.94 -12.13
N CYS A 25 3.71 -0.86 -10.96
CA CYS A 25 2.38 -0.27 -10.80
C CYS A 25 2.55 1.21 -10.45
N ILE A 26 2.11 2.11 -11.33
CA ILE A 26 2.22 3.56 -11.15
C ILE A 26 0.83 4.17 -11.12
N PHE A 27 0.52 4.94 -10.08
CA PHE A 27 -0.74 5.66 -9.95
C PHE A 27 -0.60 6.87 -9.03
N GLY A 28 -1.52 7.82 -9.14
CA GLY A 28 -1.69 8.96 -8.24
C GLY A 28 -3.17 9.10 -7.89
N ASP A 29 -3.50 10.11 -7.07
CA ASP A 29 -4.89 10.54 -6.84
C ASP A 29 -5.80 9.38 -6.39
N LEU A 30 -5.29 8.52 -5.49
CA LEU A 30 -6.03 7.32 -5.10
C LEU A 30 -7.17 7.69 -4.15
N GLY A 31 -6.88 8.37 -3.05
CA GLY A 31 -7.84 8.67 -2.00
C GLY A 31 -8.28 7.47 -1.17
N TYR A 32 -8.83 7.72 0.02
CA TYR A 32 -9.48 6.69 0.83
C TYR A 32 -10.93 6.43 0.41
N GLU A 33 -11.74 7.49 0.31
CA GLU A 33 -13.19 7.39 0.00
C GLU A 33 -13.48 7.12 -1.49
N HIS A 34 -12.60 7.58 -2.39
CA HIS A 34 -12.79 7.53 -3.84
C HIS A 34 -11.70 6.73 -4.58
N GLY A 35 -11.03 5.82 -3.87
CA GLY A 35 -9.97 4.96 -4.40
C GLY A 35 -10.46 3.81 -5.26
N ASN A 36 -11.12 4.12 -6.38
CA ASN A 36 -11.67 3.14 -7.33
C ASN A 36 -10.63 2.10 -7.79
N SER A 37 -9.38 2.53 -7.95
CA SER A 37 -8.28 1.66 -8.38
C SER A 37 -7.80 0.69 -7.29
N THR A 38 -8.13 0.92 -6.00
CA THR A 38 -7.70 0.09 -4.87
C THR A 38 -8.07 -1.37 -5.05
N ASP A 39 -9.28 -1.62 -5.53
CA ASP A 39 -9.80 -2.97 -5.76
C ASP A 39 -9.11 -3.70 -6.92
N SER A 40 -8.38 -2.98 -7.77
CA SER A 40 -7.49 -3.57 -8.77
C SER A 40 -6.07 -3.72 -8.23
N ILE A 41 -5.54 -2.71 -7.53
CA ILE A 41 -4.15 -2.69 -7.03
C ILE A 41 -3.89 -3.86 -6.09
N ILE A 42 -4.76 -4.09 -5.10
CA ILE A 42 -4.56 -5.11 -4.07
C ILE A 42 -4.48 -6.53 -4.66
N PRO A 43 -5.49 -7.05 -5.38
CA PRO A 43 -5.43 -8.42 -5.88
C PRO A 43 -4.32 -8.61 -6.93
N ASN A 44 -4.04 -7.59 -7.77
CA ASN A 44 -2.95 -7.69 -8.75
C ASN A 44 -1.56 -7.70 -8.09
N GLY A 45 -1.36 -6.94 -7.01
CA GLY A 45 -0.11 -6.98 -6.24
C GLY A 45 0.05 -8.28 -5.46
N LEU A 46 -1.03 -8.77 -4.84
CA LEU A 46 -1.03 -10.08 -4.17
C LEU A 46 -0.74 -11.24 -5.13
N ALA A 47 -1.19 -11.12 -6.38
CA ALA A 47 -0.88 -12.04 -7.47
C ALA A 47 0.53 -11.85 -8.07
N GLY A 48 1.33 -10.90 -7.59
CA GLY A 48 2.71 -10.67 -8.04
C GLY A 48 2.82 -10.12 -9.47
N LYS A 49 1.81 -9.34 -9.93
CA LYS A 49 1.81 -8.75 -11.28
C LYS A 49 2.82 -7.62 -11.46
N PHE A 50 3.27 -6.99 -10.37
CA PHE A 50 4.29 -5.96 -10.36
C PHE A 50 5.35 -6.26 -9.29
N ASP A 51 6.55 -5.73 -9.49
CA ASP A 51 7.71 -5.88 -8.61
C ASP A 51 7.75 -4.79 -7.54
N PHE A 52 7.24 -3.59 -7.84
CA PHE A 52 7.05 -2.51 -6.88
C PHE A 52 5.94 -1.54 -7.33
N ILE A 53 5.50 -0.72 -6.38
CA ILE A 53 4.49 0.33 -6.57
C ILE A 53 5.18 1.69 -6.48
N VAL A 54 4.79 2.62 -7.36
CA VAL A 54 5.13 4.04 -7.27
C VAL A 54 3.82 4.83 -7.18
N HIS A 55 3.56 5.44 -6.01
CA HIS A 55 2.44 6.36 -5.82
C HIS A 55 2.93 7.80 -6.03
N VAL A 56 2.39 8.52 -7.03
CA VAL A 56 2.92 9.83 -7.47
C VAL A 56 2.27 11.04 -6.80
N GLY A 57 1.90 10.92 -5.53
CA GLY A 57 1.22 11.98 -4.78
C GLY A 57 -0.29 11.77 -4.68
N ASP A 58 -0.96 12.64 -3.93
CA ASP A 58 -2.40 12.59 -3.64
C ASP A 58 -2.85 11.24 -3.08
N ILE A 59 -2.31 10.94 -1.89
CA ILE A 59 -2.50 9.65 -1.19
C ILE A 59 -3.93 9.45 -0.69
N ALA A 60 -4.23 9.72 0.59
CA ALA A 60 -5.54 9.47 1.17
C ALA A 60 -6.57 10.58 0.91
N TYR A 61 -6.12 11.79 0.54
CA TYR A 61 -6.80 13.07 0.76
C TYR A 61 -7.20 13.29 2.23
N ASP A 62 -7.45 14.55 2.62
CA ASP A 62 -7.95 14.92 3.94
C ASP A 62 -7.29 14.19 5.12
N LEU A 63 -5.95 14.12 5.11
CA LEU A 63 -5.18 13.44 6.16
C LEU A 63 -5.43 14.01 7.57
N HIS A 64 -5.85 15.27 7.65
CA HIS A 64 -6.25 15.92 8.90
C HIS A 64 -7.66 15.49 9.38
N GLY A 65 -8.47 14.91 8.49
CA GLY A 65 -9.83 14.44 8.76
C GLY A 65 -9.87 13.32 9.79
N ASP A 66 -11.01 13.22 10.49
CA ASP A 66 -11.23 12.23 11.57
C ASP A 66 -10.07 12.20 12.58
N ASN A 67 -9.53 13.38 12.92
CA ASN A 67 -8.36 13.53 13.81
C ASN A 67 -7.15 12.70 13.37
N GLY A 68 -6.85 12.65 12.06
CA GLY A 68 -5.73 11.89 11.51
C GLY A 68 -6.09 10.46 11.05
N LYS A 69 -7.25 9.94 11.45
CA LYS A 69 -7.61 8.53 11.20
C LYS A 69 -7.87 8.22 9.73
N THR A 70 -8.11 9.23 8.89
CA THR A 70 -8.18 9.01 7.43
C THR A 70 -6.88 8.38 6.90
N GLY A 71 -5.72 8.84 7.38
CA GLY A 71 -4.42 8.25 7.04
C GLY A 71 -4.28 6.82 7.54
N ASP A 72 -4.73 6.55 8.77
CA ASP A 72 -4.72 5.19 9.34
C ASP A 72 -5.57 4.23 8.49
N LYS A 73 -6.79 4.65 8.11
CA LYS A 73 -7.69 3.84 7.29
C LYS A 73 -7.11 3.55 5.91
N PHE A 74 -6.48 4.56 5.28
CA PHE A 74 -5.81 4.40 3.99
C PHE A 74 -4.67 3.37 4.06
N LEU A 75 -3.76 3.52 5.03
CA LEU A 75 -2.64 2.58 5.18
C LEU A 75 -3.11 1.18 5.58
N ASN A 76 -4.10 1.06 6.47
CA ASN A 76 -4.68 -0.23 6.84
C ASN A 76 -5.36 -0.92 5.65
N ARG A 77 -5.98 -0.17 4.72
CA ARG A 77 -6.60 -0.73 3.51
C ARG A 77 -5.55 -1.29 2.55
N LEU A 78 -4.40 -0.62 2.41
CA LEU A 78 -3.31 -1.02 1.51
C LEU A 78 -2.30 -1.99 2.13
N GLU A 79 -2.26 -2.13 3.46
CA GLU A 79 -1.33 -3.01 4.20
C GLU A 79 -1.14 -4.40 3.57
N PRO A 80 -2.19 -5.10 3.08
CA PRO A 80 -2.02 -6.42 2.48
C PRO A 80 -1.07 -6.46 1.27
N VAL A 81 -0.94 -5.35 0.53
CA VAL A 81 -0.09 -5.27 -0.66
C VAL A 81 1.22 -4.52 -0.44
N ILE A 82 1.27 -3.57 0.52
CA ILE A 82 2.47 -2.76 0.78
C ILE A 82 3.37 -3.30 1.91
N SER A 83 2.92 -4.33 2.64
CA SER A 83 3.72 -5.01 3.68
C SER A 83 4.31 -6.36 3.20
N ARG A 84 4.37 -6.53 1.88
CA ARG A 84 4.73 -7.78 1.20
C ARG A 84 5.95 -7.61 0.27
#